data_AF-A0A0K8Q184-F1
#
_entry.id   AF-A0A0K8Q184-F1
#
_cell.length_a   1.000
_cell.length_b   1.000
_cell.length_c   1.000
_cell.angle_alpha   90.00
_cell.angle_beta   90.00
_cell.angle_gamma   90.00
#
_symmetry.space_group_name_H-M   'P 1'
#
loop_
_entity.id
_entity.type
_entity.pdbx_description
1 polymer ?
#
loop_
_entity_poly.entity_id
_entity_poly.type
_entity_poly.pdbx_seq_one_letter_code
_entity_poly.pdbx_strand_id
1 'polypeptide(L)'
;MGAIRLGMPSAGPGEDVDPVTGARAPSLERMEDQMGIWRGVRLWVQPVSWMPVEDIDVEPAAENRDFITVDGGLFDYAPSAEAVVRSFEYAGQTETIMDRAGNRYPLLAGEHGHLKLGQSSGKADFGWLRAAWETAQQENPKRYPLERVMPDSDAEFLTSLFEVLQETTTGAVQGWTWKVRQPGRTLHLESLDAVNDLLLKATNLPETIVQDPYEHLYRPHRMLRRTLALTDRHYLMYREEFPQDIPDT
;
A
#
# COMPACT_ATOMS: atom_id res chain seq x y z
N MET A 1 -72.41 -18.82 18.20
CA MET A 1 -72.22 -20.07 17.44
C MET A 1 -70.72 -20.28 17.26
N GLY A 2 -70.21 -21.48 17.54
CA GLY A 2 -68.83 -21.91 17.26
C GLY A 2 -67.89 -21.91 18.47
N ALA A 3 -67.80 -23.08 19.14
CA ALA A 3 -66.79 -23.41 20.15
C ALA A 3 -65.38 -23.53 19.52
N ILE A 4 -64.27 -23.48 20.27
CA ILE A 4 -63.62 -24.64 20.93
C ILE A 4 -62.64 -24.14 22.01
N ARG A 5 -62.53 -24.92 23.09
CA ARG A 5 -61.82 -24.68 24.35
C ARG A 5 -60.78 -25.80 24.57
N LEU A 6 -59.64 -25.45 25.19
CA LEU A 6 -58.74 -26.26 26.07
C LEU A 6 -57.98 -27.44 25.41
N GLY A 7 -56.77 -27.86 25.80
CA GLY A 7 -55.85 -27.55 26.90
C GLY A 7 -54.66 -28.55 26.82
N MET A 8 -53.51 -28.24 27.45
CA MET A 8 -52.33 -29.14 27.63
C MET A 8 -52.59 -30.22 28.73
N PRO A 9 -51.63 -31.00 29.32
CA PRO A 9 -50.22 -31.38 29.00
C PRO A 9 -49.84 -32.89 29.24
N SER A 10 -48.54 -33.23 29.10
CA SER A 10 -47.71 -34.08 30.02
C SER A 10 -47.20 -35.50 29.62
N ALA A 11 -45.96 -35.76 30.09
CA ALA A 11 -45.25 -37.03 30.45
C ALA A 11 -44.39 -37.80 29.40
N GLY A 12 -43.09 -38.00 29.73
CA GLY A 12 -42.07 -38.88 29.08
C GLY A 12 -42.17 -40.35 29.52
N PRO A 13 -41.10 -41.17 29.75
CA PRO A 13 -39.64 -41.11 29.42
C PRO A 13 -39.10 -42.43 28.76
N GLY A 14 -37.79 -42.57 28.47
CA GLY A 14 -37.13 -43.89 28.34
C GLY A 14 -35.86 -44.01 27.46
N GLU A 15 -34.93 -44.86 27.91
CA GLU A 15 -33.63 -45.35 27.34
C GLU A 15 -32.47 -44.34 27.28
N ASP A 16 -31.43 -44.38 28.14
CA ASP A 16 -30.52 -45.44 28.62
C ASP A 16 -29.52 -45.93 27.55
N VAL A 17 -28.22 -45.87 27.88
CA VAL A 17 -27.03 -46.64 27.41
C VAL A 17 -25.76 -45.76 27.26
N ASP A 18 -24.92 -45.82 28.28
CA ASP A 18 -23.44 -45.62 28.34
C ASP A 18 -22.71 -46.82 27.64
N PRO A 19 -21.37 -46.89 27.36
CA PRO A 19 -20.24 -46.00 27.68
C PRO A 19 -19.06 -46.01 26.65
N VAL A 20 -17.90 -45.46 27.04
CA VAL A 20 -16.52 -45.75 26.56
C VAL A 20 -16.19 -45.44 25.09
N THR A 21 -15.54 -44.29 24.85
CA THR A 21 -14.69 -44.10 23.66
C THR A 21 -13.23 -44.37 24.02
N GLY A 22 -12.81 -45.62 23.82
CA GLY A 22 -11.41 -45.96 23.64
C GLY A 22 -11.01 -45.66 22.20
N ALA A 23 -10.29 -44.55 21.97
CA ALA A 23 -9.66 -44.27 20.69
C ALA A 23 -8.17 -44.66 20.77
N ARG A 24 -7.87 -45.83 20.21
CA ARG A 24 -6.53 -46.30 19.85
C ARG A 24 -5.90 -45.34 18.82
N ALA A 25 -4.61 -45.06 19.01
CA ALA A 25 -3.76 -44.45 18.00
C ALA A 25 -3.68 -45.33 16.73
N PRO A 26 -3.77 -44.76 15.52
CA PRO A 26 -3.38 -45.47 14.30
C PRO A 26 -1.86 -45.40 14.12
N SER A 27 -1.26 -46.59 14.09
CA SER A 27 0.14 -46.88 13.86
C SER A 27 0.63 -46.43 12.48
N LEU A 28 1.89 -45.97 12.49
CA LEU A 28 2.85 -45.95 11.39
C LEU A 28 2.87 -47.29 10.66
N GLU A 29 2.31 -47.36 9.45
CA GLU A 29 2.72 -48.24 8.33
C GLU A 29 1.61 -48.26 7.27
N ARG A 30 1.71 -47.32 6.32
CA ARG A 30 1.23 -47.38 4.92
C ARG A 30 1.01 -45.96 4.43
N MET A 31 2.07 -45.37 3.87
CA MET A 31 1.97 -44.30 2.87
C MET A 31 3.31 -44.20 2.13
N GLU A 32 3.80 -45.34 1.66
CA GLU A 32 4.79 -45.41 0.58
C GLU A 32 4.02 -45.83 -0.68
N ASP A 33 3.77 -44.85 -1.54
CA ASP A 33 3.52 -44.95 -3.00
C ASP A 33 2.50 -43.90 -3.45
N GLN A 34 3.00 -42.69 -3.64
CA GLN A 34 2.59 -41.81 -4.74
C GLN A 34 3.67 -40.76 -4.94
N MET A 35 4.70 -41.15 -5.70
CA MET A 35 5.70 -40.24 -6.25
C MET A 35 5.08 -39.38 -7.36
N GLY A 36 5.08 -38.06 -7.14
CA GLY A 36 4.87 -37.03 -8.14
C GLY A 36 5.95 -35.95 -8.00
N ILE A 37 7.13 -36.25 -8.56
CA ILE A 37 8.21 -35.38 -9.04
C ILE A 37 8.12 -33.89 -8.60
N TRP A 38 8.83 -33.52 -7.53
CA TRP A 38 9.32 -32.15 -7.32
C TRP A 38 10.84 -32.15 -7.50
N ARG A 39 11.32 -31.58 -8.61
CA ARG A 39 12.73 -31.21 -8.78
C ARG A 39 13.01 -30.01 -7.87
N GLY A 40 13.57 -30.29 -6.69
CA GLY A 40 14.10 -29.25 -5.81
C GLY A 40 15.32 -28.58 -6.45
N VAL A 41 15.19 -27.30 -6.78
CA VAL A 41 16.36 -26.42 -6.96
C VAL A 41 16.86 -26.09 -5.56
N ARG A 42 17.91 -26.79 -5.13
CA ARG A 42 18.64 -26.50 -3.90
C ARG A 42 19.52 -25.28 -4.18
N LEU A 43 19.00 -24.07 -3.93
CA LEU A 43 19.84 -22.86 -3.92
C LEU A 43 20.77 -22.99 -2.71
N TRP A 44 22.05 -23.26 -3.00
CA TRP A 44 23.12 -23.15 -2.02
C TRP A 44 23.29 -21.67 -1.68
N VAL A 45 22.65 -21.20 -0.61
CA VAL A 45 23.02 -19.93 0.01
C VAL A 45 24.36 -20.16 0.70
N GLN A 46 25.43 -19.63 0.13
CA GLN A 46 26.73 -19.59 0.79
C GLN A 46 26.60 -18.71 2.03
N PRO A 47 27.05 -19.15 3.22
CA PRO A 47 27.16 -18.24 4.37
C PRO A 47 28.20 -17.17 4.02
N VAL A 48 27.76 -15.91 3.95
CA VAL A 48 28.67 -14.78 3.75
C VAL A 48 29.60 -14.70 4.96
N SER A 49 30.89 -14.88 4.70
CA SER A 49 31.95 -14.75 5.68
C SER A 49 31.95 -13.32 6.24
N TRP A 50 31.79 -13.20 7.55
CA TRP A 50 32.01 -11.97 8.30
C TRP A 50 33.50 -11.63 8.23
N MET A 51 33.87 -10.66 7.39
CA MET A 51 35.15 -9.97 7.51
C MET A 51 34.91 -8.63 8.21
N PRO A 52 35.83 -8.17 9.08
CA PRO A 52 35.72 -6.86 9.69
C PRO A 52 35.79 -5.80 8.59
N VAL A 53 34.78 -4.93 8.53
CA VAL A 53 34.77 -3.79 7.61
C VAL A 53 35.72 -2.76 8.21
N GLU A 54 36.89 -2.60 7.60
CA GLU A 54 37.77 -1.45 7.83
C GLU A 54 36.99 -0.16 7.55
N ASP A 55 37.27 0.90 8.31
CA ASP A 55 36.62 2.21 8.19
C ASP A 55 36.67 2.71 6.74
N ILE A 56 35.54 2.62 6.04
CA ILE A 56 35.37 3.20 4.70
C ILE A 56 34.77 4.59 4.89
N ASP A 57 35.49 5.59 4.40
CA ASP A 57 35.09 7.00 4.35
C ASP A 57 33.62 7.16 3.94
N VAL A 58 32.86 7.79 4.84
CA VAL A 58 31.47 8.16 4.63
C VAL A 58 31.43 9.27 3.57
N GLU A 59 30.93 8.97 2.37
CA GLU A 59 30.53 10.05 1.45
C GLU A 59 29.35 10.84 2.08
N PRO A 60 29.47 12.17 2.27
CA PRO A 60 28.45 12.99 2.91
C PRO A 60 27.31 13.36 1.94
N ALA A 61 26.71 12.36 1.29
CA ALA A 61 25.74 12.58 0.21
C ALA A 61 24.27 12.32 0.60
N ALA A 62 24.00 11.92 1.84
CA ALA A 62 22.66 11.54 2.32
C ALA A 62 21.84 12.69 2.95
N GLU A 63 22.45 13.85 3.23
CA GLU A 63 21.81 14.91 4.05
C GLU A 63 20.68 15.69 3.34
N ASN A 64 20.32 15.34 2.10
CA ASN A 64 19.28 16.06 1.35
C ASN A 64 18.55 15.20 0.31
N ARG A 65 18.41 13.90 0.60
CA ARG A 65 17.69 12.96 -0.28
C ARG A 65 16.43 12.48 0.42
N ASP A 66 15.33 12.45 -0.31
CA ASP A 66 14.12 11.75 0.07
C ASP A 66 14.12 10.31 -0.48
N PHE A 67 13.28 9.49 0.12
CA PHE A 67 13.21 8.06 -0.13
C PHE A 67 11.78 7.59 -0.26
N ILE A 68 11.62 6.47 -0.95
CA ILE A 68 10.41 5.64 -0.89
C ILE A 68 10.77 4.37 -0.15
N THR A 69 9.87 3.92 0.72
CA THR A 69 9.94 2.60 1.34
C THR A 69 8.80 1.74 0.82
N VAL A 70 9.11 0.48 0.52
CA VAL A 70 8.10 -0.54 0.17
C VAL A 70 8.14 -1.65 1.22
N ASP A 71 7.07 -1.78 2.01
CA ASP A 71 6.89 -2.83 3.03
C ASP A 71 5.52 -3.49 2.87
N GLY A 72 5.49 -4.83 2.77
CA GLY A 72 4.24 -5.58 2.61
C GLY A 72 3.38 -5.16 1.41
N GLY A 73 3.97 -4.54 0.39
CA GLY A 73 3.25 -3.96 -0.77
C GLY A 73 2.68 -2.56 -0.53
N LEU A 74 2.94 -1.95 0.62
CA LEU A 74 2.63 -0.55 0.91
C LEU A 74 3.84 0.32 0.57
N PHE A 75 3.56 1.47 -0.02
CA PHE A 75 4.52 2.48 -0.43
C PHE A 75 4.36 3.69 0.49
N ASP A 76 5.48 4.18 0.99
CA ASP A 76 5.53 5.34 1.87
C ASP A 76 6.65 6.30 1.44
N TYR A 77 6.37 7.59 1.59
CA TYR A 77 7.34 8.65 1.36
C TYR A 77 8.08 8.97 2.66
N ALA A 78 9.40 9.07 2.58
CA ALA A 78 10.25 9.50 3.67
C ALA A 78 11.10 10.70 3.22
N PRO A 79 10.95 11.89 3.81
CA PRO A 79 11.66 13.11 3.37
C PRO A 79 13.16 13.08 3.68
N SER A 80 13.64 12.12 4.47
CA SER A 80 15.05 11.99 4.82
C SER A 80 15.40 10.57 5.25
N ALA A 81 16.70 10.27 5.35
CA ALA A 81 17.20 8.99 5.86
C ALA A 81 16.79 8.76 7.33
N GLU A 82 16.75 9.81 8.14
CA GLU A 82 16.25 9.74 9.52
C GLU A 82 14.77 9.39 9.57
N ALA A 83 13.98 9.92 8.64
CA ALA A 83 12.56 9.57 8.54
C ALA A 83 12.37 8.09 8.18
N VAL A 84 13.19 7.55 7.26
CA VAL A 84 13.23 6.10 6.97
C VAL A 84 13.52 5.33 8.25
N VAL A 85 14.65 5.60 8.92
CA VAL A 85 15.09 4.86 10.12
C VAL A 85 14.04 4.88 11.24
N ARG A 86 13.32 5.99 11.41
CA ARG A 86 12.26 6.13 12.42
C ARG A 86 11.00 5.32 12.12
N SER A 87 10.77 4.95 10.87
CA SER A 87 9.60 4.18 10.46
C SER A 87 9.74 2.67 10.73
N PHE A 88 10.93 2.20 11.11
CA PHE A 88 11.21 0.77 11.26
C PHE A 88 11.67 0.38 12.66
N GLU A 89 11.29 -0.83 13.07
CA GLU A 89 11.64 -1.40 14.37
C GLU A 89 12.81 -2.39 14.30
N TYR A 90 13.01 -3.09 13.16
CA TYR A 90 14.01 -4.16 13.04
C TYR A 90 14.82 -4.09 11.74
N ALA A 91 16.10 -4.47 11.80
CA ALA A 91 16.93 -4.68 10.62
C ALA A 91 16.53 -5.98 9.91
N GLY A 92 16.52 -5.96 8.57
CA GLY A 92 16.31 -7.17 7.76
C GLY A 92 14.85 -7.54 7.48
N GLN A 93 13.89 -6.63 7.73
CA GLN A 93 12.58 -6.71 7.10
C GLN A 93 12.77 -6.70 5.56
N THR A 94 11.88 -7.41 4.84
CA THR A 94 11.92 -7.54 3.36
C THR A 94 11.49 -6.24 2.69
N GLU A 95 12.22 -5.17 2.97
CA GLU A 95 11.90 -3.81 2.60
C GLU A 95 12.74 -3.39 1.42
N THR A 96 12.13 -2.61 0.55
CA THR A 96 12.85 -1.93 -0.53
C THR A 96 12.84 -0.43 -0.24
N ILE A 97 14.00 0.10 0.16
CA ILE A 97 14.21 1.54 0.35
C ILE A 97 14.91 2.07 -0.89
N MET A 98 14.43 3.15 -1.48
CA MET A 98 14.98 3.68 -2.73
C MET A 98 15.03 5.20 -2.75
N ASP A 99 16.05 5.77 -3.41
CA ASP A 99 16.11 7.20 -3.71
C ASP A 99 15.48 7.55 -5.08
N ARG A 100 15.42 8.85 -5.41
CA ARG A 100 14.92 9.34 -6.71
C ARG A 100 15.69 8.84 -7.93
N ALA A 101 16.91 8.37 -7.76
CA ALA A 101 17.69 7.78 -8.83
C ALA A 101 17.43 6.26 -8.96
N GLY A 102 16.56 5.68 -8.14
CA GLY A 102 16.27 4.25 -8.12
C GLY A 102 17.40 3.42 -7.51
N ASN A 103 18.30 4.04 -6.75
CA ASN A 103 19.29 3.30 -5.96
C ASN A 103 18.60 2.68 -4.76
N ARG A 104 18.87 1.40 -4.49
CA ARG A 104 18.33 0.67 -3.34
C ARG A 104 19.27 0.78 -2.16
N TYR A 105 18.69 0.83 -0.97
CA TYR A 105 19.44 0.94 0.28
C TYR A 105 18.98 -0.14 1.26
N PRO A 106 19.91 -0.89 1.87
CA PRO A 106 19.57 -1.82 2.94
C PRO A 106 19.42 -1.06 4.27
N LEU A 107 18.54 -1.55 5.14
CA LEU A 107 18.51 -1.14 6.54
C LEU A 107 19.42 -2.05 7.36
N LEU A 108 20.38 -1.46 8.07
CA LEU A 108 21.40 -2.17 8.82
C LEU A 108 21.25 -1.91 10.32
N ALA A 109 21.63 -2.90 11.14
CA ALA A 109 21.88 -2.67 12.54
C ALA A 109 23.14 -1.79 12.70
N GLY A 110 22.97 -0.65 13.34
CA GLY A 110 24.03 0.24 13.80
C GLY A 110 24.49 -0.10 15.21
N GLU A 111 25.38 0.72 15.76
CA GLU A 111 25.88 0.58 17.12
C GLU A 111 24.74 0.73 18.13
N HIS A 112 24.83 0.01 19.25
CA HIS A 112 23.84 0.02 20.33
C HIS A 112 22.40 -0.40 19.93
N GLY A 113 22.23 -1.08 18.80
CA GLY A 113 20.92 -1.59 18.35
C GLY A 113 20.06 -0.54 17.65
N HIS A 114 20.61 0.63 17.32
CA HIS A 114 19.92 1.61 16.47
C HIS A 114 19.99 1.19 15.02
N LEU A 115 18.93 1.43 14.24
CA LEU A 115 18.94 1.18 12.81
C LEU A 115 19.66 2.31 12.07
N LYS A 116 20.31 1.99 10.95
CA LYS A 116 20.92 2.95 10.04
C LYS A 116 20.70 2.55 8.59
N LEU A 117 20.57 3.55 7.72
CA LEU A 117 20.55 3.31 6.28
C LEU A 117 21.98 2.95 5.81
N GLY A 118 22.13 1.82 5.13
CA GLY A 118 23.40 1.39 4.56
C GLY A 118 23.75 2.14 3.28
N GLN A 119 24.87 1.76 2.65
CA GLN A 119 25.22 2.24 1.31
C GLN A 119 24.32 1.63 0.23
N SER A 120 24.27 2.28 -0.94
CA SER A 120 23.50 1.76 -2.07
C SER A 120 23.94 0.33 -2.43
N SER A 121 22.98 -0.59 -2.53
CA SER A 121 23.17 -1.99 -2.93
C SER A 121 22.92 -2.23 -4.42
N GLY A 122 22.72 -1.15 -5.19
CA GLY A 122 22.50 -1.19 -6.65
C GLY A 122 21.14 -0.63 -7.06
N LYS A 123 20.77 -0.80 -8.34
CA LYS A 123 19.48 -0.31 -8.86
C LYS A 123 18.31 -1.21 -8.48
N ALA A 124 17.13 -0.60 -8.34
CA ALA A 124 15.87 -1.30 -8.22
C ALA A 124 15.50 -2.05 -9.51
N ASP A 125 14.73 -3.12 -9.37
CA ASP A 125 14.05 -3.75 -10.50
C ASP A 125 12.78 -2.94 -10.81
N PHE A 126 12.84 -2.17 -11.89
CA PHE A 126 11.73 -1.30 -12.30
C PHE A 126 10.51 -2.07 -12.81
N GLY A 127 10.71 -3.27 -13.39
CA GLY A 127 9.61 -4.13 -13.81
C GLY A 127 8.81 -4.61 -12.60
N TRP A 128 9.51 -5.07 -11.56
CA TRP A 128 8.89 -5.40 -10.28
C TRP A 128 8.23 -4.18 -9.63
N LEU A 129 8.91 -3.03 -9.60
CA LEU A 129 8.43 -1.84 -8.91
C LEU A 129 7.12 -1.31 -9.51
N ARG A 130 7.00 -1.30 -10.85
CA ARG A 130 5.77 -0.93 -11.56
C ARG A 130 4.62 -1.88 -11.23
N ALA A 131 4.87 -3.19 -11.31
CA ALA A 131 3.85 -4.19 -10.99
C ALA A 131 3.40 -4.10 -9.51
N ALA A 132 4.34 -3.85 -8.59
CA ALA A 132 4.05 -3.65 -7.18
C ALA A 132 3.23 -2.38 -6.94
N TRP A 133 3.55 -1.28 -7.63
CA TRP A 133 2.79 -0.04 -7.55
C TRP A 133 1.36 -0.17 -8.09
N GLU A 134 1.18 -0.79 -9.26
CA GLU A 134 -0.14 -1.07 -9.83
C GLU A 134 -0.98 -1.93 -8.87
N THR A 135 -0.38 -2.95 -8.28
CA THR A 135 -1.02 -3.81 -7.28
C THR A 135 -1.43 -2.99 -6.06
N ALA A 136 -0.53 -2.15 -5.53
CA ALA A 136 -0.79 -1.29 -4.38
C ALA A 136 -1.98 -0.35 -4.62
N GLN A 137 -2.06 0.29 -5.80
CA GLN A 137 -3.18 1.15 -6.19
C GLN A 137 -4.50 0.37 -6.28
N GLN A 138 -4.49 -0.85 -6.82
CA GLN A 138 -5.68 -1.69 -6.93
C GLN A 138 -6.18 -2.20 -5.58
N GLU A 139 -5.27 -2.61 -4.70
CA GLU A 139 -5.61 -3.17 -3.38
C GLU A 139 -5.96 -2.07 -2.37
N ASN A 140 -5.31 -0.91 -2.46
CA ASN A 140 -5.45 0.20 -1.53
C ASN A 140 -5.79 1.53 -2.22
N PRO A 141 -6.88 1.61 -3.01
CA PRO A 141 -7.20 2.80 -3.81
C PRO A 141 -7.50 4.03 -2.97
N LYS A 142 -7.89 3.87 -1.70
CA LYS A 142 -8.05 5.01 -0.77
C LYS A 142 -6.73 5.63 -0.33
N ARG A 143 -5.66 4.83 -0.25
CA ARG A 143 -4.33 5.27 0.14
C ARG A 143 -3.60 5.91 -1.04
N TYR A 144 -3.86 5.39 -2.24
CA TYR A 144 -3.28 5.87 -3.49
C TYR A 144 -4.38 6.34 -4.45
N PRO A 145 -5.09 7.44 -4.13
CA PRO A 145 -6.27 7.86 -4.89
C PRO A 145 -5.94 8.54 -6.23
N LEU A 146 -4.68 8.89 -6.48
CA LEU A 146 -4.21 9.50 -7.73
C LEU A 146 -3.82 8.42 -8.74
N GLU A 147 -4.64 8.21 -9.77
CA GLU A 147 -4.37 7.35 -10.92
C GLU A 147 -3.72 8.17 -12.03
N ARG A 148 -2.38 8.21 -12.03
CA ARG A 148 -1.59 8.82 -13.10
C ARG A 148 -1.41 7.89 -14.29
N VAL A 149 -1.22 8.48 -15.47
CA VAL A 149 -0.81 7.74 -16.66
C VAL A 149 0.60 7.20 -16.42
N MET A 150 0.76 5.88 -16.60
CA MET A 150 2.03 5.21 -16.37
C MET A 150 3.09 5.75 -17.36
N PRO A 151 4.19 6.35 -16.88
CA PRO A 151 5.22 6.88 -17.78
C PRO A 151 6.01 5.76 -18.46
N ASP A 152 6.45 5.98 -19.70
CA ASP A 152 7.20 4.98 -20.48
C ASP A 152 8.64 4.79 -19.94
N SER A 153 9.26 5.85 -19.42
CA SER A 153 10.62 5.79 -18.90
C SER A 153 10.67 5.54 -17.39
N ASP A 154 11.73 4.88 -16.95
CA ASP A 154 11.97 4.56 -15.54
C ASP A 154 12.22 5.80 -14.68
N ALA A 155 12.87 6.81 -15.25
CA ALA A 155 13.14 8.08 -14.57
C ALA A 155 11.85 8.88 -14.35
N GLU A 156 10.99 8.97 -15.37
CA GLU A 156 9.69 9.64 -15.24
C GLU A 156 8.75 8.87 -14.31
N PHE A 157 8.77 7.54 -14.35
CA PHE A 157 8.00 6.71 -13.43
C PHE A 157 8.41 6.95 -11.97
N LEU A 158 9.70 6.97 -11.65
CA LEU A 158 10.14 7.28 -10.29
C LEU A 158 9.77 8.70 -9.89
N THR A 159 9.99 9.67 -10.77
CA THR A 159 9.62 11.06 -10.51
C THR A 159 8.14 11.15 -10.15
N SER A 160 7.28 10.55 -10.98
CA SER A 160 5.83 10.51 -10.77
C SER A 160 5.44 9.78 -9.48
N LEU A 161 6.08 8.67 -9.16
CA LEU A 161 5.82 7.92 -7.93
C LEU A 161 6.18 8.73 -6.68
N PHE A 162 7.33 9.40 -6.68
CA PHE A 162 7.75 10.28 -5.58
C PHE A 162 6.75 11.41 -5.36
N GLU A 163 6.31 12.07 -6.44
CA GLU A 163 5.32 13.16 -6.37
C GLU A 163 3.99 12.68 -5.81
N VAL A 164 3.45 11.55 -6.30
CA VAL A 164 2.18 10.99 -5.78
C VAL A 164 2.28 10.69 -4.29
N LEU A 165 3.37 10.03 -3.85
CA LEU A 165 3.53 9.66 -2.44
C LEU A 165 3.80 10.86 -1.54
N GLN A 166 4.49 11.87 -2.04
CA GLN A 166 4.72 13.12 -1.33
C GLN A 166 3.38 13.86 -1.10
N GLU A 167 2.56 13.98 -2.13
CA GLU A 167 1.25 14.63 -2.04
C GLU A 167 0.29 13.93 -1.08
N THR A 168 0.31 12.59 -1.04
CA THR A 168 -0.56 11.82 -0.14
C THR A 168 -0.06 11.80 1.30
N THR A 169 1.24 12.02 1.55
CA THR A 169 1.85 11.90 2.89
C THR A 169 1.99 13.24 3.60
N THR A 170 2.51 14.26 2.91
CA THR A 170 2.85 15.55 3.54
C THR A 170 1.88 16.68 3.19
N GLY A 171 0.94 16.45 2.27
CA GLY A 171 0.20 17.52 1.62
C GLY A 171 1.10 18.36 0.72
N ALA A 172 0.57 19.46 0.17
CA ALA A 172 1.34 20.30 -0.75
C ALA A 172 2.53 20.94 -0.02
N VAL A 173 3.70 20.90 -0.64
CA VAL A 173 4.91 21.58 -0.16
C VAL A 173 4.63 23.08 -0.01
N GLN A 174 5.21 23.74 1.01
CA GLN A 174 5.00 25.18 1.26
C GLN A 174 5.08 26.04 -0.01
N GLY A 175 3.98 26.75 -0.31
CA GLY A 175 3.85 27.63 -1.48
C GLY A 175 3.15 27.00 -2.69
N TRP A 176 2.90 25.70 -2.66
CA TRP A 176 2.18 24.99 -3.71
C TRP A 176 0.74 24.72 -3.25
N THR A 177 -0.23 24.82 -4.17
CA THR A 177 -1.65 24.66 -3.84
C THR A 177 -2.34 23.79 -4.88
N TRP A 178 -3.17 22.87 -4.40
CA TRP A 178 -4.16 22.17 -5.21
C TRP A 178 -5.15 23.17 -5.78
N LYS A 179 -5.49 23.05 -7.07
CA LYS A 179 -6.51 23.89 -7.71
C LYS A 179 -7.72 23.05 -8.04
N VAL A 180 -8.91 23.48 -7.66
CA VAL A 180 -10.18 22.85 -8.03
C VAL A 180 -10.94 23.80 -8.94
N ARG A 181 -11.04 23.45 -10.22
CA ARG A 181 -11.76 24.19 -11.25
C ARG A 181 -13.15 23.59 -11.40
N GLN A 182 -14.15 24.45 -11.30
CA GLN A 182 -15.55 24.13 -11.52
C GLN A 182 -16.18 25.25 -12.37
N PRO A 183 -17.35 25.02 -12.98
CA PRO A 183 -18.01 26.07 -13.75
C PRO A 183 -18.11 27.38 -12.96
N GLY A 184 -17.50 28.44 -13.50
CA GLY A 184 -17.52 29.78 -12.93
C GLY A 184 -16.66 30.01 -11.68
N ARG A 185 -15.83 29.04 -11.24
CA ARG A 185 -14.92 29.25 -10.09
C ARG A 185 -13.68 28.36 -10.10
N THR A 186 -12.60 28.91 -9.56
CA THR A 186 -11.37 28.18 -9.22
C THR A 186 -11.10 28.36 -7.74
N LEU A 187 -10.90 27.26 -7.03
CA LEU A 187 -10.55 27.24 -5.61
C LEU A 187 -9.10 26.77 -5.45
N HIS A 188 -8.41 27.32 -4.45
CA HIS A 188 -7.06 26.91 -4.08
C HIS A 188 -7.11 26.26 -2.70
N LEU A 189 -6.58 25.05 -2.59
CA LEU A 189 -6.62 24.22 -1.40
C LEU A 189 -5.21 23.76 -1.03
N GLU A 190 -4.98 23.59 0.26
CA GLU A 190 -3.65 23.30 0.83
C GLU A 190 -3.26 21.81 0.74
N SER A 191 -4.24 20.91 0.57
CA SER A 191 -3.99 19.47 0.58
C SER A 191 -5.04 18.71 -0.23
N LEU A 192 -4.68 17.47 -0.60
CA LEU A 192 -5.61 16.52 -1.20
C LEU A 192 -6.78 16.19 -0.25
N ASP A 193 -6.58 16.19 1.07
CA ASP A 193 -7.66 16.00 2.04
C ASP A 193 -8.68 17.14 2.02
N ALA A 194 -8.22 18.38 1.91
CA ALA A 194 -9.13 19.52 1.74
C ALA A 194 -9.90 19.44 0.41
N VAL A 195 -9.26 18.94 -0.66
CA VAL A 195 -9.94 18.63 -1.93
C VAL A 195 -10.99 17.53 -1.73
N ASN A 196 -10.65 16.46 -1.01
CA ASN A 196 -11.54 15.35 -0.71
C ASN A 196 -12.80 15.83 0.05
N ASP A 197 -12.61 16.61 1.12
CA ASP A 197 -13.69 17.14 1.94
C ASP A 197 -14.65 18.04 1.17
N LEU A 198 -14.11 18.85 0.25
CA LEU A 198 -14.90 19.67 -0.65
C LEU A 198 -15.71 18.81 -1.62
N LEU A 199 -15.06 17.86 -2.30
CA LEU A 199 -15.62 17.15 -3.44
C LEU A 199 -16.51 15.95 -3.07
N LEU A 200 -16.35 15.38 -1.88
CA LEU A 200 -17.26 14.34 -1.37
C LEU A 200 -18.69 14.87 -1.21
N LYS A 201 -18.85 16.18 -0.99
CA LYS A 201 -20.15 16.86 -0.84
C LYS A 201 -20.65 17.49 -2.14
N ALA A 202 -19.82 17.58 -3.18
CA ALA A 202 -20.16 18.23 -4.44
C ALA A 202 -21.14 17.41 -5.28
N THR A 203 -22.03 18.09 -6.00
CA THR A 203 -22.98 17.47 -6.95
C THR A 203 -22.49 17.49 -8.40
N ASN A 204 -21.57 18.38 -8.73
CA ASN A 204 -21.05 18.65 -10.08
C ASN A 204 -19.66 18.06 -10.33
N LEU A 205 -19.37 16.88 -9.77
CA LEU A 205 -18.09 16.19 -9.97
C LEU A 205 -17.71 15.99 -11.45
N PRO A 206 -18.62 15.61 -12.37
CA PRO A 206 -18.25 15.38 -13.76
C PRO A 206 -17.67 16.59 -14.48
N GLU A 207 -17.95 17.81 -14.02
CA GLU A 207 -17.45 19.07 -14.61
C GLU A 207 -16.28 19.66 -13.80
N THR A 208 -15.82 18.94 -12.77
CA THR A 208 -14.72 19.39 -11.92
C THR A 208 -13.40 18.88 -12.46
N ILE A 209 -12.42 19.78 -12.57
CA ILE A 209 -11.02 19.43 -12.82
C ILE A 209 -10.21 19.79 -11.59
N VAL A 210 -9.37 18.87 -11.14
CA VAL A 210 -8.43 19.07 -10.04
C VAL A 210 -7.03 19.15 -10.61
N GLN A 211 -6.26 20.16 -10.25
CA GLN A 211 -4.85 20.27 -10.59
C GLN A 211 -4.01 20.09 -9.33
N ASP A 212 -3.04 19.17 -9.37
CA ASP A 212 -2.08 19.00 -8.28
C ASP A 212 -0.98 20.08 -8.33
N PRO A 213 -0.16 20.19 -7.27
CA PRO A 213 1.04 21.02 -7.25
C PRO A 213 1.94 20.88 -8.48
N TYR A 214 2.14 19.65 -8.97
CA TYR A 214 3.00 19.32 -10.10
C TYR A 214 2.33 19.54 -11.47
N GLU A 215 1.20 20.24 -11.49
CA GLU A 215 0.44 20.62 -12.68
C GLU A 215 -0.29 19.49 -13.41
N HIS A 216 -0.35 18.30 -12.84
CA HIS A 216 -1.19 17.23 -13.38
C HIS A 216 -2.66 17.55 -13.17
N LEU A 217 -3.48 17.23 -14.18
CA LEU A 217 -4.91 17.49 -14.19
C LEU A 217 -5.65 16.18 -14.00
N TYR A 218 -6.69 16.20 -13.17
CA TYR A 218 -7.44 15.02 -12.81
C TYR A 218 -8.94 15.25 -12.89
N ARG A 219 -9.66 14.23 -13.34
CA ARG A 219 -11.11 14.13 -13.16
C ARG A 219 -11.43 13.31 -11.90
N PRO A 220 -12.20 13.86 -10.94
CA PRO A 220 -12.58 13.14 -9.74
C PRO A 220 -13.76 12.20 -10.01
N HIS A 221 -13.64 10.96 -9.54
CA HIS A 221 -14.64 9.90 -9.62
C HIS A 221 -15.06 9.48 -8.22
N ARG A 222 -16.38 9.50 -7.96
CA ARG A 222 -16.92 8.98 -6.71
C ARG A 222 -17.08 7.48 -6.78
N MET A 223 -16.29 6.78 -5.99
CA MET A 223 -16.30 5.33 -5.88
C MET A 223 -17.11 4.87 -4.68
N LEU A 224 -17.69 3.67 -4.77
CA LEU A 224 -18.44 3.03 -3.69
C LEU A 224 -17.56 1.97 -3.00
N ARG A 225 -17.58 1.94 -1.67
CA ARG A 225 -17.00 0.84 -0.91
C ARG A 225 -17.84 -0.42 -1.13
N ARG A 226 -17.23 -1.52 -1.58
CA ARG A 226 -17.93 -2.79 -1.82
C ARG A 226 -18.55 -3.44 -0.57
N THR A 227 -18.26 -2.93 0.63
CA THR A 227 -18.78 -3.48 1.91
C THR A 227 -19.89 -2.62 2.52
N LEU A 228 -21.01 -3.27 2.86
CA LEU A 228 -22.32 -2.73 3.28
C LEU A 228 -22.37 -1.94 4.61
N ALA A 229 -21.25 -1.44 5.15
CA ALA A 229 -21.26 -0.62 6.37
C ALA A 229 -21.71 0.82 6.05
N LEU A 230 -22.64 1.34 6.85
CA LEU A 230 -23.64 2.35 6.46
C LEU A 230 -23.25 3.83 6.64
N THR A 231 -22.00 4.18 6.92
CA THR A 231 -21.68 5.60 7.26
C THR A 231 -20.64 6.29 6.36
N ASP A 232 -19.66 5.58 5.78
CA ASP A 232 -18.66 6.16 4.85
C ASP A 232 -18.56 5.36 3.55
N ARG A 233 -19.64 5.41 2.76
CA ARG A 233 -19.79 4.57 1.57
C ARG A 233 -18.97 5.02 0.36
N HIS A 234 -18.46 6.24 0.35
CA HIS A 234 -17.79 6.80 -0.82
C HIS A 234 -16.37 7.23 -0.55
N TYR A 235 -15.53 7.11 -1.57
CA TYR A 235 -14.21 7.73 -1.64
C TYR A 235 -14.02 8.31 -3.03
N LEU A 236 -13.03 9.20 -3.18
CA LEU A 236 -12.70 9.78 -4.47
C LEU A 236 -11.48 9.08 -5.05
N MET A 237 -11.53 8.85 -6.35
CA MET A 237 -10.37 8.53 -7.18
C MET A 237 -10.17 9.67 -8.15
N TYR A 238 -8.93 9.98 -8.48
CA TYR A 238 -8.55 11.08 -9.36
C TYR A 238 -7.83 10.47 -10.56
N ARG A 239 -8.47 10.50 -11.72
CA ARG A 239 -7.88 9.97 -12.95
C ARG A 239 -7.25 11.09 -13.72
N GLU A 240 -5.97 10.93 -14.05
CA GLU A 240 -5.25 11.92 -14.82
C GLU A 240 -5.88 12.08 -16.21
N GLU A 241 -6.02 13.33 -16.64
CA GLU A 241 -6.46 13.72 -17.97
C GLU A 241 -5.42 14.61 -18.63
N PHE A 242 -5.25 14.47 -19.93
CA PHE A 242 -4.39 15.36 -20.67
C PHE A 242 -5.09 16.68 -20.96
N PRO A 243 -4.37 17.83 -20.93
CA PRO A 243 -4.97 19.15 -21.18
C PRO A 243 -5.77 19.25 -22.49
N GLN A 244 -5.37 18.50 -23.51
CA GLN A 244 -6.06 18.41 -24.81
C GLN A 244 -7.47 17.83 -24.74
N ASP A 245 -7.81 17.13 -23.66
CA ASP A 245 -9.11 16.51 -23.42
C ASP A 245 -10.02 17.38 -22.52
N ILE A 246 -9.52 18.54 -22.08
CA ILE A 246 -10.24 19.47 -21.23
C ILE A 246 -10.70 20.64 -22.09
N PRO A 247 -12.02 20.81 -22.32
CA PRO A 247 -12.52 21.94 -23.09
C PRO A 247 -12.13 23.26 -22.42
N ASP A 248 -11.70 24.24 -23.23
CA ASP A 248 -11.46 25.61 -22.79
C ASP A 248 -12.67 26.09 -21.98
N THR A 249 -12.48 26.29 -20.68
CA THR A 249 -13.51 26.70 -19.72
C THR A 249 -13.29 28.13 -19.28
#